data_AF-A0A7C5I0I6-F1
#
_entry.id   AF-A0A7C5I0I6-F1
#
_cell.length_a   1.000
_cell.length_b   1.000
_cell.length_c   1.000
_cell.angle_alpha   90.00
_cell.angle_beta   90.00
_cell.angle_gamma   90.00
#
_symmetry.space_group_name_H-M   'P 1'
#
loop_
_entity.id
_entity.type
_entity.pdbx_description
1 polymer ?
#
loop_
_entity_poly.entity_id
_entity_poly.type
_entity_poly.pdbx_seq_one_letter_code
_entity_poly.pdbx_strand_id
1 'polypeptide(L)'
;ANAGPMTEMLFRETAVHAMVSTVTGWHLWEMASTRNKYKNRATPLEARIGMEVGHAVACQGLSRAEVNVIAKNLLVKYEDHAADAPIGCEYHECYDVAKAVPTQEHFDMYRRIKDEIADMGIEFPY
;
A
#
# COMPACT_ATOMS: atom_id res chain seq x y z
N ALA A 1 4.83 7.54 3.05
CA ALA A 1 3.54 7.83 2.39
C ALA A 1 3.03 9.16 2.88
N ASN A 2 2.32 9.90 2.04
CA ASN A 2 1.65 11.13 2.43
C ASN A 2 0.35 10.82 3.17
N ALA A 3 -0.42 9.83 2.69
CA ALA A 3 -1.69 9.45 3.27
C ALA A 3 -1.54 8.62 4.55
N GLY A 4 -2.61 8.53 5.32
CA GLY A 4 -2.70 7.74 6.55
C GLY A 4 -3.59 6.50 6.46
N PRO A 5 -3.70 5.75 7.57
CA PRO A 5 -4.47 4.51 7.63
C PRO A 5 -5.93 4.69 7.25
N MET A 6 -6.58 3.60 6.83
CA MET A 6 -7.99 3.64 6.39
C MET A 6 -8.20 4.57 5.18
N THR A 7 -7.20 4.67 4.30
CA THR A 7 -7.30 5.41 3.03
C THR A 7 -6.78 4.57 1.87
N GLU A 8 -7.46 4.66 0.73
CA GLU A 8 -7.04 3.96 -0.49
C GLU A 8 -5.69 4.49 -0.99
N MET A 9 -5.44 5.80 -0.83
CA MET A 9 -4.19 6.43 -1.22
C MET A 9 -2.98 5.82 -0.50
N LEU A 10 -3.07 5.53 0.81
CA LEU A 10 -1.96 4.91 1.53
C LEU A 10 -1.60 3.55 0.94
N PHE A 11 -2.60 2.73 0.61
CA PHE A 11 -2.37 1.41 0.02
C PHE A 11 -1.73 1.53 -1.37
N ARG A 12 -2.20 2.46 -2.21
CA ARG A 12 -1.61 2.72 -3.54
C ARG A 12 -0.17 3.26 -3.44
N GLU A 13 0.10 4.24 -2.57
CA GLU A 13 1.45 4.77 -2.33
C GLU A 13 2.41 3.67 -1.85
N THR A 14 1.92 2.79 -0.97
CA THR A 14 2.72 1.69 -0.42
C THR A 14 3.00 0.61 -1.47
N ALA A 15 1.99 0.26 -2.29
CA ALA A 15 2.15 -0.68 -3.39
C ALA A 15 3.16 -0.18 -4.43
N VAL A 16 3.07 1.09 -4.84
CA VAL A 16 4.01 1.70 -5.80
C VAL A 16 5.43 1.70 -5.24
N HIS A 17 5.62 2.09 -3.98
CA HIS A 17 6.92 1.99 -3.32
C HIS A 17 7.46 0.55 -3.36
N ALA A 18 6.64 -0.42 -2.96
CA ALA A 18 7.07 -1.81 -2.87
C ALA A 18 7.49 -2.39 -4.23
N MET A 19 6.68 -2.24 -5.27
CA MET A 19 7.00 -2.78 -6.60
C MET A 19 8.26 -2.15 -7.19
N VAL A 20 8.43 -0.83 -7.04
CA VAL A 20 9.60 -0.09 -7.55
C VAL A 20 10.85 -0.49 -6.77
N SER A 21 10.78 -0.57 -5.44
CA SER A 21 11.88 -1.02 -4.59
C SER A 21 12.35 -2.43 -5.00
N THR A 22 11.41 -3.36 -5.23
CA THR A 22 11.73 -4.72 -5.66
C THR A 22 12.52 -4.74 -6.96
N VAL A 23 12.05 -4.10 -8.03
CA VAL A 23 12.71 -4.17 -9.35
C VAL A 23 13.98 -3.32 -9.46
N THR A 24 14.23 -2.44 -8.49
CA THR A 24 15.46 -1.63 -8.42
C THR A 24 16.53 -2.24 -7.52
N GLY A 25 16.26 -3.41 -6.92
CA GLY A 25 17.21 -4.13 -6.07
C GLY A 25 17.34 -3.57 -4.65
N TRP A 26 16.34 -2.80 -4.19
CA TRP A 26 16.32 -2.27 -2.83
C TRP A 26 15.84 -3.30 -1.82
N HIS A 27 16.29 -3.20 -0.56
CA HIS A 27 15.76 -4.02 0.53
C HIS A 27 14.36 -3.54 0.91
N LEU A 28 13.35 -4.37 0.65
CA LEU A 28 11.96 -4.03 0.92
C LEU A 28 11.74 -3.69 2.40
N TRP A 29 11.09 -2.56 2.65
CA TRP A 29 10.82 -2.00 3.98
C TRP A 29 9.36 -1.51 4.04
N GLU A 30 8.77 -1.47 5.23
CA GLU A 30 7.38 -1.02 5.41
C GLU A 30 7.21 0.48 5.19
N MET A 31 6.01 0.90 4.78
CA MET A 31 5.75 2.31 4.53
C MET A 31 5.38 3.05 5.81
N ALA A 32 6.10 4.15 6.11
CA ALA A 32 5.68 5.07 7.15
C ALA A 32 4.54 5.98 6.64
N SER A 33 3.33 5.70 7.11
CA SER A 33 2.09 6.45 6.88
C SER A 33 2.14 7.86 7.50
N THR A 34 1.41 8.81 6.90
CA THR A 34 1.35 10.23 7.33
C THR A 34 2.72 10.89 7.55
N ARG A 35 3.72 10.49 6.75
CA ARG A 35 5.13 10.91 6.87
C ARG A 35 5.74 10.64 8.26
N ASN A 36 5.19 9.70 9.02
CA ASN A 36 5.54 9.40 10.42
C ASN A 36 5.42 10.61 11.38
N LYS A 37 4.54 11.58 11.06
CA LYS A 37 4.42 12.82 11.84
C LYS A 37 3.35 12.75 12.92
N TYR A 38 2.42 11.81 12.82
CA TYR A 38 1.23 11.77 13.65
C TYR A 38 1.17 10.47 14.45
N LYS A 39 0.90 10.60 15.73
CA LYS A 39 0.79 9.48 16.67
C LYS A 39 -0.32 8.52 16.22
N ASN A 40 -0.10 7.22 16.47
CA ASN A 40 -1.07 6.13 16.30
C ASN A 40 -1.61 5.96 14.88
N ARG A 41 -1.00 6.55 13.85
CA ARG A 41 -1.50 6.47 12.46
C ARG A 41 -0.68 5.52 11.64
N ALA A 42 -0.44 4.31 12.16
CA ALA A 42 0.21 3.22 11.44
C ALA A 42 -0.47 1.89 11.80
N THR A 43 -0.61 1.00 10.85
CA THR A 43 -1.29 -0.29 11.00
C THR A 43 -0.56 -1.43 10.27
N PRO A 44 -0.83 -2.69 10.62
CA PRO A 44 -0.28 -3.83 9.91
C PRO A 44 -0.74 -3.98 8.45
N LEU A 45 -1.86 -3.39 8.02
CA LEU A 45 -2.38 -3.61 6.66
C LEU A 45 -1.55 -2.92 5.59
N GLU A 46 -1.01 -1.71 5.82
CA GLU A 46 -0.10 -1.08 4.86
C GLU A 46 1.22 -1.84 4.73
N ALA A 47 1.74 -2.40 5.82
CA ALA A 47 2.91 -3.27 5.77
C ALA A 47 2.59 -4.55 4.97
N ARG A 48 1.42 -5.16 5.20
CA ARG A 48 0.97 -6.36 4.48
C ARG A 48 0.90 -6.12 2.98
N ILE A 49 0.20 -5.09 2.51
CA ILE A 49 0.07 -4.85 1.06
C ILE A 49 1.44 -4.58 0.42
N GLY A 50 2.32 -3.85 1.11
CA GLY A 50 3.68 -3.58 0.63
C GLY A 50 4.48 -4.87 0.45
N MET A 51 4.47 -5.76 1.44
CA MET A 51 5.20 -7.03 1.36
C MET A 51 4.60 -7.96 0.31
N GLU A 52 3.27 -8.02 0.22
CA GLU A 52 2.57 -8.85 -0.76
C GLU A 52 2.87 -8.43 -2.19
N VAL A 53 2.80 -7.13 -2.49
CA VAL A 53 3.12 -6.58 -3.80
C VAL A 53 4.59 -6.83 -4.13
N GLY A 54 5.50 -6.51 -3.19
CA GLY A 54 6.93 -6.68 -3.42
C GLY A 54 7.31 -8.14 -3.67
N HIS A 55 6.69 -9.07 -2.93
CA HIS A 55 6.89 -10.51 -3.11
C HIS A 55 6.31 -11.00 -4.45
N ALA A 56 5.08 -10.60 -4.79
CA ALA A 56 4.45 -10.94 -6.06
C ALA A 56 5.29 -10.50 -7.27
N VAL A 57 5.74 -9.24 -7.26
CA VAL A 57 6.62 -8.67 -8.30
C VAL A 57 7.93 -9.45 -8.43
N ALA A 58 8.54 -9.84 -7.30
CA ALA A 58 9.77 -10.62 -7.30
C ALA A 58 9.56 -12.03 -7.86
N CYS A 59 8.49 -12.72 -7.43
CA CYS A 59 8.16 -14.08 -7.88
C CYS A 59 7.83 -14.15 -9.38
N GLN A 60 7.11 -13.16 -9.89
CA GLN A 60 6.78 -13.05 -11.31
C GLN A 60 8.00 -12.69 -12.18
N GLY A 61 9.08 -12.17 -11.57
CA GLY A 61 10.27 -11.74 -12.29
C GLY A 61 10.01 -10.51 -13.18
N LEU A 62 9.08 -9.63 -12.78
CA LEU A 62 8.74 -8.45 -13.57
C LEU A 62 9.95 -7.54 -13.75
N SER A 63 10.09 -7.02 -14.97
CA SER A 63 11.12 -6.04 -15.29
C SER A 63 10.77 -4.65 -14.77
N ARG A 64 11.80 -3.80 -14.69
CA ARG A 64 11.63 -2.36 -14.40
C ARG A 64 10.68 -1.68 -15.40
N ALA A 65 10.69 -2.11 -16.66
CA ALA A 65 9.84 -1.51 -17.69
C ALA A 65 8.36 -1.85 -17.47
N GLU A 66 8.05 -3.10 -17.13
CA GLU A 66 6.68 -3.55 -16.83
C GLU A 66 6.16 -2.87 -15.56
N VAL A 67 6.95 -2.88 -14.47
CA VAL A 67 6.56 -2.21 -13.23
C VAL A 67 6.39 -0.70 -13.41
N ASN A 68 7.20 -0.05 -14.26
CA ASN A 68 7.04 1.38 -14.53
C ASN A 68 5.69 1.71 -15.19
N VAL A 69 5.12 0.81 -15.99
CA VAL A 69 3.76 0.99 -16.55
C VAL A 69 2.72 0.89 -15.43
N ILE A 70 2.80 -0.14 -14.60
CA ILE A 70 1.85 -0.39 -13.49
C ILE A 70 1.92 0.75 -12.47
N ALA A 71 3.13 1.15 -12.06
CA ALA A 71 3.35 2.22 -11.10
C ALA A 71 2.77 3.56 -11.59
N LYS A 72 2.92 3.88 -12.88
CA LYS A 72 2.33 5.09 -13.47
C LYS A 72 0.80 5.04 -13.48
N ASN A 73 0.22 3.87 -13.78
CA ASN A 73 -1.24 3.70 -13.75
C ASN A 73 -1.82 3.88 -12.33
N LEU A 74 -1.10 3.43 -11.30
CA LEU A 74 -1.48 3.70 -9.90
C LEU A 74 -1.25 5.16 -9.50
N LEU A 75 -0.14 5.76 -9.94
CA LEU A 75 0.24 7.14 -9.60
C LEU A 75 -0.83 8.14 -9.99
N VAL A 76 -1.40 8.02 -11.21
CA VAL A 76 -2.48 8.89 -11.72
C VAL A 76 -3.70 8.92 -10.79
N LYS A 77 -3.91 7.88 -9.97
CA LYS A 77 -5.06 7.80 -9.06
C LYS A 77 -4.90 8.61 -7.78
N TYR A 78 -3.71 9.10 -7.47
CA TYR A 78 -3.45 9.82 -6.22
C TYR A 78 -2.48 10.99 -6.30
N GLU A 79 -1.76 11.17 -7.41
CA GLU A 79 -0.72 12.21 -7.51
C GLU A 79 -1.25 13.64 -7.35
N ASP A 80 -2.46 13.90 -7.85
CA ASP A 80 -3.15 15.19 -7.69
C ASP A 80 -3.44 15.53 -6.22
N HIS A 81 -3.45 14.52 -5.33
CA HIS A 81 -3.66 14.66 -3.90
C HIS A 81 -2.37 14.61 -3.07
N ALA A 82 -1.19 14.67 -3.69
CA ALA A 82 0.07 14.54 -2.97
C ALA A 82 0.31 15.67 -1.92
N ALA A 83 -0.28 16.86 -2.16
CA ALA A 83 -0.17 18.01 -1.28
C ALA A 83 -1.17 17.98 -0.11
N ASP A 84 -2.37 17.44 -0.34
CA ASP A 84 -3.53 17.43 0.55
C ASP A 84 -3.98 16.00 0.91
N ALA A 85 -3.03 15.06 0.92
CA ALA A 85 -3.29 13.65 1.17
C ALA A 85 -4.07 13.42 2.48
N PRO A 86 -5.07 12.50 2.48
CA PRO A 86 -5.91 12.28 3.63
C PRO A 86 -5.11 11.71 4.81
N ILE A 87 -5.26 12.31 5.98
CA ILE A 87 -4.56 11.90 7.21
C ILE A 87 -5.05 10.56 7.76
N GLY A 88 -6.24 10.12 7.33
CA GLY A 88 -6.80 8.83 7.72
C GLY A 88 -7.17 8.74 9.20
N CYS A 89 -7.23 7.50 9.68
CA CYS A 89 -7.64 7.15 11.04
C CYS A 89 -6.46 6.75 11.93
N GLU A 90 -6.64 6.87 13.24
CA GLU A 90 -5.78 6.20 14.23
C GLU A 90 -6.02 4.69 14.24
N TYR A 91 -5.02 3.95 14.71
CA TYR A 91 -5.04 2.50 14.83
C TYR A 91 -6.30 2.01 15.54
N HIS A 92 -6.66 2.61 16.68
CA HIS A 92 -7.81 2.21 17.48
C HIS A 92 -9.17 2.53 16.85
N GLU A 93 -9.21 3.36 15.82
CA GLU A 93 -10.44 3.68 15.07
C GLU A 93 -10.68 2.69 13.92
N CYS A 94 -9.61 2.02 13.45
CA CYS A 94 -9.68 1.08 12.33
C CYS A 94 -9.25 -0.36 12.69
N TYR A 95 -9.02 -0.66 13.98
CA TYR A 95 -8.71 -1.98 14.52
C TYR A 95 -9.45 -2.25 15.83
N ASP A 96 -9.87 -3.51 16.02
CA ASP A 96 -10.14 -4.06 17.34
C ASP A 96 -8.78 -4.25 18.03
N VAL A 97 -8.41 -3.30 18.88
CA VAL A 97 -7.11 -3.24 19.57
C VAL A 97 -6.87 -4.48 20.42
N ALA A 98 -7.90 -5.04 21.05
CA ALA A 98 -7.76 -6.19 21.93
C ALA A 98 -7.43 -7.48 21.16
N LYS A 99 -7.94 -7.60 19.93
CA LYS A 99 -7.73 -8.76 19.07
C LYS A 99 -6.67 -8.55 17.99
N ALA A 100 -6.18 -7.32 17.85
CA ALA A 100 -5.28 -6.90 16.78
C ALA A 100 -5.81 -7.23 15.36
N VAL A 101 -7.12 -7.15 15.15
CA VAL A 101 -7.76 -7.37 13.84
C VAL A 101 -8.31 -6.05 13.27
N PRO A 102 -8.18 -5.80 11.95
CA PRO A 102 -8.75 -4.62 11.33
C PRO A 102 -10.27 -4.66 11.41
N THR A 103 -10.91 -3.49 11.34
CA THR A 103 -12.36 -3.43 11.06
C THR A 103 -12.64 -4.05 9.70
N GLN A 104 -13.88 -4.53 9.51
CA GLN A 104 -14.29 -5.11 8.23
C GLN A 104 -14.12 -4.10 7.09
N GLU A 105 -14.45 -2.83 7.34
CA GLU A 105 -14.28 -1.75 6.37
C GLU A 105 -12.81 -1.58 5.94
N HIS A 106 -11.88 -1.60 6.90
CA HIS A 106 -10.46 -1.47 6.60
C HIS A 106 -9.94 -2.66 5.80
N PHE A 107 -10.38 -3.86 6.16
CA PHE A 107 -10.01 -5.07 5.45
C PHE A 107 -10.60 -5.11 4.04
N ASP A 108 -11.86 -4.71 3.86
CA ASP A 108 -12.51 -4.65 2.55
C ASP A 108 -11.84 -3.61 1.65
N MET A 109 -11.43 -2.46 2.19
CA MET A 109 -10.65 -1.47 1.44
C MET A 109 -9.32 -2.05 0.97
N TYR A 110 -8.58 -2.71 1.86
CA TYR A 110 -7.34 -3.39 1.50
C TYR A 110 -7.55 -4.42 0.39
N ARG A 111 -8.62 -5.23 0.46
CA ARG A 111 -8.96 -6.21 -0.58
C ARG A 111 -9.27 -5.56 -1.92
N ARG A 112 -10.08 -4.49 -1.94
CA ARG A 112 -10.37 -3.75 -3.18
C ARG A 112 -9.10 -3.21 -3.84
N ILE A 113 -8.16 -2.66 -3.06
CA ILE A 113 -6.90 -2.16 -3.62
C ILE A 113 -6.00 -3.31 -4.08
N LYS A 114 -6.00 -4.44 -3.38
CA LYS A 114 -5.30 -5.65 -3.83
C LYS A 114 -5.86 -6.15 -5.16
N ASP A 115 -7.18 -6.23 -5.31
CA ASP A 115 -7.84 -6.61 -6.56
C ASP A 115 -7.53 -5.60 -7.68
N GLU A 116 -7.58 -4.30 -7.38
CA GLU A 116 -7.18 -3.23 -8.32
C GLU A 116 -5.74 -3.40 -8.84
N ILE A 117 -4.80 -3.78 -7.96
CA ILE A 117 -3.39 -4.04 -8.33
C ILE A 117 -3.28 -5.33 -9.13
N ALA A 118 -4.07 -6.36 -8.79
CA ALA A 118 -4.10 -7.62 -9.51
C ALA A 118 -4.59 -7.45 -10.95
N ASP A 119 -5.64 -6.65 -11.16
CA ASP A 119 -6.18 -6.30 -12.48
C ASP A 119 -5.15 -5.58 -13.37
N MET A 120 -4.10 -4.99 -12.79
CA MET A 120 -2.99 -4.37 -13.52
C MET A 120 -1.85 -5.33 -13.88
N GLY A 121 -2.01 -6.63 -13.59
CA GLY A 121 -1.06 -7.69 -13.94
C GLY A 121 -0.13 -8.10 -12.81
N ILE A 122 -0.45 -7.78 -11.55
CA ILE A 122 0.28 -8.33 -10.39
C ILE A 122 -0.43 -9.58 -9.86
N GLU A 123 0.12 -10.73 -10.16
CA GLU A 123 -0.34 -12.02 -9.61
C GLU A 123 0.11 -12.22 -8.15
N PHE A 124 -0.82 -12.10 -7.21
CA PHE A 124 -0.55 -12.35 -5.79
C PHE A 124 -0.48 -13.86 -5.50
N PRO A 125 0.54 -14.34 -4.76
CA PRO A 125 0.69 -15.76 -4.45
C PRO A 125 -0.32 -16.30 -3.42
N TYR A 126 -1.04 -15.44 -2.70
CA TYR A 126 -2.04 -15.77 -1.67
C TYR A 126 -3.06 -14.65 -1.49
#